data_AF-A0A7W9SMC0-F1
#
_entry.id   AF-A0A7W9SMC0-F1
#
_cell.length_a   1.000
_cell.length_b   1.000
_cell.length_c   1.000
_cell.angle_alpha   90.00
_cell.angle_beta   90.00
_cell.angle_gamma   90.00
#
_symmetry.space_group_name_H-M   'P 1'
#
loop_
_entity.id
_entity.type
_entity.pdbx_description
1 polymer ?
#
loop_
_entity_poly.entity_id
_entity_poly.type
_entity_poly.pdbx_seq_one_letter_code
_entity_poly.pdbx_strand_id
1 'polypeptide(L)'
;METKKTFTRREISVQAALALLGGATITLMGCGGSGASDPTPSPAPTATPVPTPTPTPGPTATPSPTPTPTPTPTPTPTPTPTPTPTPTPTPVPDKSATSISANHGHTSVITSAQLIAGGGLSLSIQGTSAHDHTFTLTGAEVVSIRDGATVTKTSSLVFGHTHDVRFN
;
A
#
# COMPACT_ATOMS: atom_id res chain seq x y z
N MET A 1 -16.80 -21.77 28.56
CA MET A 1 -15.64 -21.49 27.67
C MET A 1 -16.12 -20.47 26.66
N GLU A 2 -15.83 -19.20 26.94
CA GLU A 2 -16.48 -18.04 26.34
C GLU A 2 -15.67 -17.54 25.14
N THR A 3 -16.30 -17.44 23.97
CA THR A 3 -15.66 -17.07 22.71
C THR A 3 -15.55 -15.56 22.59
N LYS A 4 -14.30 -15.09 22.56
CA LYS A 4 -13.85 -13.70 22.47
C LYS A 4 -14.42 -13.00 21.22
N LYS A 5 -15.30 -12.00 21.41
CA LYS A 5 -15.76 -11.10 20.34
C LYS A 5 -14.63 -10.13 19.95
N THR A 6 -14.17 -10.23 18.71
CA THR A 6 -13.15 -9.37 18.11
C THR A 6 -13.79 -8.06 17.64
N PHE A 7 -13.43 -6.95 18.27
CA PHE A 7 -13.88 -5.61 17.87
C PHE A 7 -13.04 -5.07 16.70
N THR A 8 -13.66 -4.91 15.54
CA THR A 8 -13.04 -4.33 14.33
C THR A 8 -13.00 -2.79 14.40
N ARG A 9 -11.93 -2.20 13.82
CA ARG A 9 -11.49 -0.78 13.86
C ARG A 9 -12.48 0.31 13.38
N ARG A 10 -13.79 0.03 13.27
CA ARG A 10 -14.80 1.00 12.83
C ARG A 10 -15.58 1.68 13.96
N GLU A 11 -15.25 1.42 15.22
CA GLU A 11 -15.94 2.03 16.39
C GLU A 11 -15.12 3.12 17.09
N ILE A 12 -14.05 3.64 16.46
CA ILE A 12 -13.19 4.68 17.04
C ILE A 12 -13.70 6.12 16.72
N SER A 13 -14.80 6.28 15.99
CA SER A 13 -15.19 7.59 15.46
C SER A 13 -16.40 8.29 16.12
N VAL A 14 -16.97 7.81 17.24
CA VAL A 14 -18.28 8.36 17.71
C VAL A 14 -18.38 8.86 19.17
N GLN A 15 -17.37 8.79 20.04
CA GLN A 15 -17.54 9.40 21.39
C GLN A 15 -16.37 10.26 21.85
N ALA A 16 -16.32 11.48 21.31
CA ALA A 16 -15.78 12.65 22.00
C ALA A 16 -16.97 13.48 22.50
N ALA A 17 -17.43 13.21 23.73
CA ALA A 17 -18.41 14.03 24.43
C ALA A 17 -17.73 14.66 25.64
N LEU A 18 -17.42 15.94 25.47
CA LEU A 18 -16.70 16.83 26.36
C LEU A 18 -17.56 17.19 27.58
N ALA A 19 -17.11 16.82 28.77
CA ALA A 19 -17.66 17.26 30.05
C ALA A 19 -16.64 18.18 30.72
N LEU A 20 -17.08 19.34 31.23
CA LEU A 20 -16.62 19.96 32.48
C LEU A 20 -17.47 21.21 32.81
N LEU A 21 -18.23 21.08 33.91
CA LEU A 21 -18.97 22.13 34.61
C LEU A 21 -18.04 22.89 35.57
N GLY A 22 -18.32 24.18 35.80
CA GLY A 22 -17.79 24.92 36.96
C GLY A 22 -18.11 26.41 36.89
N GLY A 23 -19.09 26.88 37.66
CA GLY A 23 -19.49 28.29 37.74
C GLY A 23 -18.73 29.12 38.77
N ALA A 24 -18.90 30.44 38.71
CA ALA A 24 -18.74 31.37 39.84
C ALA A 24 -19.33 32.75 39.48
N THR A 25 -20.33 33.21 40.25
CA THR A 25 -20.90 34.56 40.23
C THR A 25 -20.32 35.37 41.39
N ILE A 26 -19.79 36.58 41.13
CA ILE A 26 -19.52 37.60 42.17
C ILE A 26 -19.91 38.98 41.64
N THR A 27 -20.89 39.60 42.30
CA THR A 27 -21.35 40.99 42.15
C THR A 27 -20.54 41.88 43.08
N LEU A 28 -20.20 43.13 42.69
CA LEU A 28 -20.03 44.25 43.63
C LEU A 28 -20.17 45.61 42.95
N MET A 29 -20.70 46.52 43.77
CA MET A 29 -21.24 47.85 43.53
C MET A 29 -20.18 48.93 43.83
N GLY A 30 -20.25 50.09 43.17
CA GLY A 30 -19.46 51.29 43.53
C GLY A 30 -19.68 52.42 42.51
N CYS A 31 -20.53 53.41 42.78
CA CYS A 31 -20.28 54.64 43.56
C CYS A 31 -19.45 55.65 42.76
N GLY A 32 -20.07 56.68 42.17
CA GLY A 32 -20.10 58.05 42.72
C GLY A 32 -19.07 58.92 41.97
N GLY A 33 -19.22 60.21 41.69
CA GLY A 33 -20.23 61.20 42.03
C GLY A 33 -19.94 62.49 41.26
N SER A 34 -20.98 63.30 41.10
CA SER A 34 -20.97 64.64 40.52
C SER A 34 -20.26 65.65 41.42
N GLY A 35 -19.52 66.60 40.84
CA GLY A 35 -18.91 67.71 41.57
C GLY A 35 -18.78 68.95 40.68
N ALA A 36 -19.65 69.91 40.94
CA ALA A 36 -19.67 71.23 40.32
C ALA A 36 -18.59 72.13 40.93
N SER A 37 -17.89 72.88 40.08
CA SER A 37 -17.12 74.06 40.49
C SER A 37 -17.12 75.07 39.34
N ASP A 38 -17.94 76.08 39.50
CA ASP A 38 -17.95 77.33 38.74
C ASP A 38 -16.82 78.24 39.29
N PRO A 39 -16.02 78.86 38.41
CA PRO A 39 -15.58 80.20 38.75
C PRO A 39 -15.67 81.18 37.56
N THR A 40 -16.38 82.28 37.80
CA THR A 40 -16.05 83.68 37.44
C THR A 40 -16.13 84.15 35.97
N PRO A 41 -16.68 85.36 35.69
CA PRO A 41 -16.83 85.88 34.34
C PRO A 41 -15.48 86.23 33.69
N SER A 42 -15.24 85.61 32.53
CA SER A 42 -14.11 85.85 31.62
C SER A 42 -14.32 87.15 30.80
N PRO A 43 -13.27 87.93 30.50
CA PRO A 43 -13.37 89.22 29.81
C PRO A 43 -13.96 89.13 28.39
N ALA A 44 -14.52 90.26 27.93
CA ALA A 44 -15.21 90.42 26.66
C ALA A 44 -14.39 89.93 25.44
N PRO A 45 -15.02 89.28 24.45
CA PRO A 45 -14.32 88.69 23.31
C PRO A 45 -13.68 89.78 22.45
N THR A 46 -12.38 89.63 22.20
CA THR A 46 -11.70 90.32 21.11
C THR A 46 -12.20 89.73 19.79
N ALA A 47 -12.45 90.56 18.78
CA ALA A 47 -12.95 90.10 17.48
C ALA A 47 -12.05 89.00 16.91
N THR A 48 -12.57 87.77 16.88
CA THR A 48 -11.93 86.63 16.24
C THR A 48 -11.88 86.89 14.73
N PRO A 49 -10.72 86.80 14.06
CA PRO A 49 -10.67 86.90 12.61
C PRO A 49 -11.60 85.85 11.99
N VAL A 50 -12.44 86.28 11.05
CA VAL A 50 -13.31 85.38 10.28
C VAL A 50 -12.41 84.34 9.60
N PRO A 51 -12.64 83.03 9.81
CA PRO A 51 -11.85 82.00 9.17
C PRO A 51 -12.01 82.13 7.65
N THR A 52 -10.88 82.20 6.95
CA THR A 52 -10.84 82.15 5.48
C THR A 52 -11.46 80.83 5.03
N PRO A 53 -12.38 80.82 4.04
CA PRO A 53 -13.01 79.57 3.60
C PRO A 53 -11.95 78.59 3.14
N THR A 54 -11.90 77.43 3.80
CA THR A 54 -11.06 76.31 3.41
C THR A 54 -11.52 75.84 2.02
N PRO A 55 -10.61 75.67 1.04
CA PRO A 55 -11.01 75.19 -0.28
C PRO A 55 -11.69 73.83 -0.16
N THR A 56 -12.90 73.70 -0.71
CA THR A 56 -13.62 72.43 -0.80
C THR A 56 -12.78 71.44 -1.60
N PRO A 57 -12.49 70.23 -1.08
CA PRO A 57 -11.80 69.21 -1.84
C PRO A 57 -12.54 68.93 -3.16
N GLY A 58 -11.81 68.96 -4.27
CA GLY A 58 -12.36 68.61 -5.59
C GLY A 58 -12.82 67.15 -5.63
N PRO A 59 -13.66 66.78 -6.61
CA PRO A 59 -14.16 65.43 -6.73
C PRO A 59 -13.00 64.43 -6.88
N THR A 60 -12.90 63.50 -5.94
CA THR A 60 -11.96 62.38 -6.01
C THR A 60 -12.34 61.46 -7.16
N ALA A 61 -11.41 61.28 -8.11
CA ALA A 61 -11.58 60.34 -9.22
C ALA A 61 -11.86 58.93 -8.68
N THR A 62 -12.94 58.32 -9.13
CA THR A 62 -13.29 56.94 -8.78
C THR A 62 -12.27 55.99 -9.42
N PRO A 63 -11.66 55.07 -8.67
CA PRO A 63 -10.70 54.14 -9.25
C PRO A 63 -11.38 53.25 -10.30
N SER A 64 -10.69 53.07 -11.44
CA SER A 64 -11.12 52.17 -12.51
C SER A 64 -11.14 50.72 -12.02
N PRO A 65 -12.10 49.88 -12.44
CA PRO A 65 -12.13 48.48 -12.05
C PRO A 65 -10.87 47.74 -12.53
N THR A 66 -10.27 46.99 -11.62
CA THR A 66 -9.12 46.13 -11.90
C THR A 66 -9.55 44.97 -12.81
N PRO A 67 -8.80 44.62 -13.86
CA PRO A 67 -9.14 43.47 -14.70
C PRO A 67 -9.13 42.17 -13.90
N THR A 68 -10.15 41.35 -14.10
CA THR A 68 -10.25 40.02 -13.49
C THR A 68 -9.18 39.10 -14.07
N PRO A 69 -8.41 38.36 -13.24
CA PRO A 69 -7.41 37.43 -13.75
C PRO A 69 -8.08 36.32 -14.56
N THR A 70 -7.48 36.00 -15.71
CA THR A 70 -7.89 34.88 -16.55
C THR A 70 -7.53 33.56 -15.85
N PRO A 71 -8.41 32.55 -15.84
CA PRO A 71 -8.08 31.26 -15.24
C PRO A 71 -6.90 30.61 -15.97
N THR A 72 -5.91 30.15 -15.20
CA THR A 72 -4.77 29.39 -15.70
C THR A 72 -5.26 28.02 -16.21
N PRO A 73 -4.80 27.52 -17.37
CA PRO A 73 -5.17 26.20 -17.85
C PRO A 73 -4.73 25.12 -16.85
N THR A 74 -5.63 24.20 -16.52
CA THR A 74 -5.34 23.04 -15.70
C THR A 74 -4.39 22.10 -16.46
N PRO A 75 -3.31 21.60 -15.84
CA PRO A 75 -2.42 20.65 -16.49
C PRO A 75 -3.18 19.39 -16.89
N THR A 76 -2.96 18.93 -18.12
CA THR A 76 -3.50 17.66 -18.60
C THR A 76 -2.81 16.52 -17.84
N PRO A 77 -3.55 15.51 -17.35
CA PRO A 77 -2.93 14.37 -16.67
C PRO A 77 -1.98 13.64 -17.62
N THR A 78 -0.75 13.40 -17.16
CA THR A 78 0.22 12.58 -17.88
C THR A 78 -0.30 11.14 -17.95
N PRO A 79 -0.22 10.46 -19.10
CA PRO A 79 -0.65 9.06 -19.20
C PRO A 79 0.19 8.18 -18.25
N THR A 80 -0.51 7.33 -17.49
CA THR A 80 0.12 6.30 -16.66
C THR A 80 0.80 5.27 -17.57
N PRO A 81 2.05 4.86 -17.30
CA PRO A 81 2.70 3.82 -18.08
C PRO A 81 1.88 2.52 -18.02
N THR A 82 1.67 1.92 -19.18
CA THR A 82 1.02 0.61 -19.28
C THR A 82 1.96 -0.45 -18.67
N PRO A 83 1.47 -1.37 -17.83
CA PRO A 83 2.30 -2.45 -17.31
C PRO A 83 2.90 -3.25 -18.47
N THR A 84 4.21 -3.46 -18.43
CA THR A 84 4.88 -4.36 -19.36
C THR A 84 4.38 -5.79 -19.11
N PRO A 85 4.03 -6.57 -20.14
CA PRO A 85 3.61 -7.94 -19.95
C PRO A 85 4.74 -8.73 -19.27
N THR A 86 4.40 -9.45 -18.21
CA THR A 86 5.31 -10.42 -17.59
C THR A 86 5.60 -11.51 -18.63
N PRO A 87 6.87 -11.91 -18.84
CA PRO A 87 7.18 -13.01 -19.74
C PRO A 87 6.45 -14.28 -19.31
N THR A 88 5.82 -14.96 -20.27
CA THR A 88 5.25 -16.29 -20.05
C THR A 88 6.40 -17.27 -19.80
N PRO A 89 6.37 -18.08 -18.72
CA PRO A 89 7.40 -19.09 -18.51
C PRO A 89 7.46 -20.04 -19.70
N THR A 90 8.68 -20.36 -20.15
CA THR A 90 8.88 -21.36 -21.20
C THR A 90 8.37 -22.72 -20.70
N PRO A 91 7.56 -23.45 -21.49
CA PRO A 91 7.12 -24.78 -21.12
C PRO A 91 8.33 -25.72 -20.96
N VAL A 92 8.41 -26.39 -19.81
CA VAL A 92 9.36 -27.50 -19.62
C VAL A 92 8.62 -28.78 -19.95
N PRO A 93 9.05 -29.61 -20.92
CA PRO A 93 8.40 -30.89 -21.20
C PRO A 93 8.63 -31.92 -20.10
N ASP A 94 7.72 -32.89 -19.98
CA ASP A 94 7.92 -34.06 -19.12
C ASP A 94 9.22 -34.80 -19.50
N LYS A 95 9.85 -35.44 -18.53
CA LYS A 95 11.08 -36.23 -18.70
C LYS A 95 10.84 -37.68 -18.33
N SER A 96 10.74 -38.53 -19.34
CA SER A 96 10.74 -39.99 -19.16
C SER A 96 12.16 -40.50 -18.90
N ALA A 97 12.29 -41.60 -18.15
CA ALA A 97 13.57 -42.28 -18.01
C ALA A 97 14.09 -42.72 -19.39
N THR A 98 15.29 -42.27 -19.76
CA THR A 98 15.97 -42.60 -21.01
C THR A 98 16.40 -44.06 -21.04
N SER A 99 16.75 -44.62 -19.88
CA SER A 99 17.08 -46.04 -19.74
C SER A 99 16.80 -46.56 -18.34
N ILE A 100 16.40 -47.83 -18.26
CA ILE A 100 16.28 -48.61 -17.03
C ILE A 100 17.08 -49.90 -17.27
N SER A 101 18.10 -50.19 -16.46
CA SER A 101 18.96 -51.37 -16.69
C SER A 101 18.18 -52.67 -16.52
N ALA A 102 18.40 -53.72 -17.33
CA ALA A 102 17.65 -54.98 -17.23
C ALA A 102 16.12 -54.80 -17.18
N ASN A 103 15.61 -53.82 -17.95
CA ASN A 103 14.20 -53.48 -17.93
C ASN A 103 13.34 -54.64 -18.45
N HIS A 104 12.33 -55.01 -17.67
CA HIS A 104 11.37 -56.05 -17.99
C HIS A 104 9.91 -55.54 -17.90
N GLY A 105 9.71 -54.22 -18.06
CA GLY A 105 8.39 -53.60 -18.14
C GLY A 105 8.25 -52.26 -17.39
N HIS A 106 9.29 -51.82 -16.68
CA HIS A 106 9.27 -50.59 -15.91
C HIS A 106 9.32 -49.34 -16.80
N THR A 107 8.67 -48.28 -16.30
CA THR A 107 8.74 -46.92 -16.83
C THR A 107 8.79 -45.93 -15.66
N SER A 108 9.28 -44.73 -15.92
CA SER A 108 9.26 -43.62 -14.96
C SER A 108 9.17 -42.30 -15.71
N VAL A 109 8.41 -41.35 -15.17
CA VAL A 109 8.22 -40.02 -15.74
C VAL A 109 8.32 -38.99 -14.62
N ILE A 110 9.09 -37.93 -14.87
CA ILE A 110 9.09 -36.72 -14.06
C ILE A 110 8.27 -35.68 -14.82
N THR A 111 7.20 -35.20 -14.19
CA THR A 111 6.31 -34.24 -14.85
C THR A 111 6.93 -32.85 -14.92
N SER A 112 6.49 -32.03 -15.86
CA SER A 112 6.83 -30.61 -15.96
C SER A 112 6.69 -29.89 -14.63
N ALA A 113 5.60 -30.15 -13.90
CA ALA A 113 5.35 -29.54 -12.59
C ALA A 113 6.39 -29.95 -11.55
N GLN A 114 6.81 -31.22 -11.54
CA GLN A 114 7.86 -31.72 -10.66
C GLN A 114 9.23 -31.10 -10.99
N LEU A 115 9.56 -30.98 -12.29
CA LEU A 115 10.79 -30.32 -12.76
C LEU A 115 10.81 -28.83 -12.39
N ILE A 116 9.69 -28.14 -12.54
CA ILE A 116 9.55 -26.73 -12.20
C ILE A 116 9.65 -26.53 -10.68
N ALA A 117 9.01 -27.40 -9.88
CA ALA A 117 9.07 -27.33 -8.42
C ALA A 117 10.50 -27.51 -7.89
N GLY A 118 11.33 -28.32 -8.56
CA GLY A 118 12.75 -28.51 -8.22
C GLY A 118 12.98 -29.10 -6.82
N GLY A 119 11.94 -29.66 -6.20
CA GLY A 119 12.02 -30.33 -4.90
C GLY A 119 12.55 -31.76 -5.04
N GLY A 120 12.93 -32.36 -3.91
CA GLY A 120 13.25 -33.79 -3.89
C GLY A 120 12.02 -34.64 -4.24
N LEU A 121 12.24 -35.72 -4.98
CA LEU A 121 11.18 -36.61 -5.45
C LEU A 121 11.46 -38.05 -5.01
N SER A 122 10.43 -38.75 -4.57
CA SER A 122 10.43 -40.21 -4.47
C SER A 122 9.55 -40.74 -5.58
N LEU A 123 10.11 -41.55 -6.48
CA LEU A 123 9.45 -42.04 -7.69
C LEU A 123 9.38 -43.56 -7.65
N SER A 124 8.26 -44.12 -8.11
CA SER A 124 8.11 -45.54 -8.38
C SER A 124 8.35 -45.83 -9.87
N ILE A 125 8.93 -46.98 -10.16
CA ILE A 125 9.06 -47.54 -11.50
C ILE A 125 8.25 -48.84 -11.55
N GLN A 126 7.11 -48.83 -12.23
CA GLN A 126 6.27 -50.03 -12.39
C GLN A 126 6.00 -50.31 -13.87
N GLY A 127 5.49 -49.31 -14.60
CA GLY A 127 5.08 -49.50 -16.00
C GLY A 127 4.11 -50.68 -16.12
N THR A 128 4.46 -51.67 -16.94
CA THR A 128 3.73 -52.94 -17.09
C THR A 128 4.38 -54.11 -16.33
N SER A 129 5.43 -53.85 -15.54
CA SER A 129 6.08 -54.88 -14.73
C SER A 129 5.13 -55.42 -13.67
N ALA A 130 5.35 -56.67 -13.26
CA ALA A 130 4.55 -57.35 -12.24
C ALA A 130 4.79 -56.80 -10.83
N HIS A 131 5.87 -56.04 -10.64
CA HIS A 131 6.22 -55.37 -9.39
C HIS A 131 6.77 -53.98 -9.67
N ASP A 132 7.04 -53.22 -8.60
CA ASP A 132 7.64 -51.91 -8.68
C ASP A 132 8.97 -51.82 -7.93
N HIS A 133 9.75 -50.79 -8.25
CA HIS A 133 10.87 -50.33 -7.42
C HIS A 133 10.71 -48.84 -7.16
N THR A 134 11.41 -48.33 -6.15
CA THR A 134 11.40 -46.91 -5.82
C THR A 134 12.81 -46.34 -5.82
N PHE A 135 12.95 -45.06 -6.13
CA PHE A 135 14.21 -44.33 -5.98
C PHE A 135 13.93 -42.88 -5.64
N THR A 136 14.94 -42.21 -5.08
CA THR A 136 14.81 -40.81 -4.65
C THR A 136 15.75 -39.93 -5.45
N LEU A 137 15.26 -38.79 -5.93
CA LEU A 137 16.04 -37.69 -6.47
C LEU A 137 16.09 -36.55 -5.45
N THR A 138 17.26 -35.94 -5.29
CA THR A 138 17.40 -34.67 -4.59
C THR A 138 16.87 -33.52 -5.46
N GLY A 139 16.53 -32.38 -4.85
CA GLY A 139 16.11 -31.21 -5.61
C GLY A 139 17.16 -30.73 -6.62
N ALA A 140 18.45 -30.82 -6.25
CA ALA A 140 19.55 -30.50 -7.16
C ALA A 140 19.60 -31.42 -8.38
N GLU A 141 19.33 -32.72 -8.20
CA GLU A 141 19.24 -33.68 -9.30
C GLU A 141 18.03 -33.43 -10.20
N VAL A 142 16.87 -33.07 -9.63
CA VAL A 142 15.68 -32.69 -10.41
C VAL A 142 15.94 -31.44 -11.25
N VAL A 143 16.60 -30.43 -10.67
CA VAL A 143 17.04 -29.24 -11.40
C VAL A 143 18.05 -29.60 -12.49
N SER A 144 19.00 -30.49 -12.20
CA SER A 144 19.98 -30.95 -13.19
C SER A 144 19.29 -31.65 -14.38
N ILE A 145 18.31 -32.52 -14.13
CA ILE A 145 17.52 -33.18 -15.19
C ILE A 145 16.71 -32.17 -16.00
N ARG A 146 16.08 -31.18 -15.34
CA ARG A 146 15.36 -30.10 -16.01
C ARG A 146 16.27 -29.35 -16.99
N ASP A 147 17.50 -29.08 -16.58
CA ASP A 147 18.47 -28.32 -17.34
C ASP A 147 19.22 -29.19 -18.38
N GLY A 148 18.79 -30.44 -18.57
CA GLY A 148 19.30 -31.37 -19.60
C GLY A 148 20.52 -32.20 -19.18
N ALA A 149 20.92 -32.13 -17.91
CA ALA A 149 21.99 -32.97 -17.40
C ALA A 149 21.48 -34.39 -17.17
N THR A 150 22.38 -35.35 -17.35
CA THR A 150 22.06 -36.74 -17.04
C THR A 150 22.16 -37.00 -15.55
N VAL A 151 21.13 -37.64 -14.99
CA VAL A 151 21.18 -38.26 -13.65
C VAL A 151 20.86 -39.75 -13.75
N THR A 152 21.63 -40.58 -13.06
CA THR A 152 21.38 -42.02 -12.89
C THR A 152 21.21 -42.36 -11.42
N LYS A 153 20.17 -43.13 -11.08
CA LYS A 153 19.91 -43.62 -9.72
C LYS A 153 19.63 -45.11 -9.72
N THR A 154 20.22 -45.81 -8.76
CA THR A 154 19.86 -47.20 -8.47
C THR A 154 18.57 -47.24 -7.66
N SER A 155 17.64 -48.09 -8.09
CA SER A 155 16.36 -48.31 -7.43
C SER A 155 16.50 -49.15 -6.16
N SER A 156 15.42 -49.21 -5.38
CA SER A 156 15.29 -50.11 -4.24
C SER A 156 15.42 -51.57 -4.67
N LEU A 157 15.90 -52.41 -3.75
CA LEU A 157 16.00 -53.86 -3.93
C LEU A 157 14.62 -54.48 -3.71
N VAL A 158 14.00 -54.95 -4.77
CA VAL A 158 12.68 -55.61 -4.74
C VAL A 158 12.81 -56.92 -5.52
N PHE A 159 12.25 -58.01 -4.98
CA PHE A 159 12.36 -59.37 -5.55
C PHE A 159 13.79 -59.75 -5.99
N GLY A 160 14.79 -59.37 -5.19
CA GLY A 160 16.18 -59.78 -5.39
C GLY A 160 16.95 -59.04 -6.49
N HIS A 161 16.41 -57.96 -7.08
CA HIS A 161 17.13 -57.15 -8.05
C HIS A 161 16.87 -55.64 -7.92
N THR A 162 17.68 -54.87 -8.64
CA THR A 162 17.62 -53.40 -8.72
C THR A 162 17.75 -52.96 -10.16
N HIS A 163 17.39 -51.71 -10.43
CA HIS A 163 17.58 -51.06 -11.72
C HIS A 163 18.36 -49.76 -11.57
N ASP A 164 19.27 -49.49 -12.49
CA ASP A 164 19.80 -48.15 -12.71
C ASP A 164 18.87 -47.39 -13.67
N VAL A 165 18.24 -46.36 -13.14
CA VAL A 165 17.28 -45.48 -13.83
C VAL A 165 17.99 -44.20 -14.24
N ARG A 166 18.01 -43.90 -15.54
CA ARG A 166 18.66 -42.71 -16.12
C ARG A 166 17.65 -41.74 -16.69
N PHE A 167 17.86 -40.44 -16.45
CA PHE A 167 17.15 -39.33 -17.08
C PHE A 167 18.14 -38.40 -17.79
N ASN A 168 17.68 -37.62 -18.77
CA ASN A 168 18.40 -36.55 -19.45
C ASN A 168 17.44 -35.46 -19.96
#